data_AF-A0A947KRW1-F1
#
_entry.id   AF-A0A947KRW1-F1
#
_cell.length_a   1.000
_cell.length_b   1.000
_cell.length_c   1.000
_cell.angle_alpha   90.00
_cell.angle_beta   90.00
_cell.angle_gamma   90.00
#
_symmetry.space_group_name_H-M   'P 1'
#
loop_
_entity.id
_entity.type
_entity.pdbx_description
1 polymer ?
#
loop_
_entity_poly.entity_id
_entity_poly.type
_entity_poly.pdbx_seq_one_letter_code
_entity_poly.pdbx_strand_id
1 'polypeptide(L)'
;MNWVSYDFKRQKAGAPGEVLDRITYPCGFCKGTGIPPSKKTGACLVCAGKGTVDVGPLAVVCAYCRGAGTSILNRSLSCAVCRGKGVVQVTGRTISACAACRGGGRSGATRLPCTACRGIGVNMH
;
A
#
# COMPACT_ATOMS: atom_id res chain seq x y z
N MET A 1 10.05 -23.85 2.67
CA MET A 1 9.91 -22.41 2.38
C MET A 1 8.43 -22.07 2.45
N ASN A 2 8.00 -21.51 3.58
CA ASN A 2 6.58 -21.28 3.85
C ASN A 2 6.14 -19.96 3.21
N TRP A 3 5.27 -20.08 2.23
CA TRP A 3 4.64 -18.95 1.56
C TRP A 3 3.63 -18.30 2.51
N VAL A 4 3.94 -17.10 3.00
CA VAL A 4 2.89 -16.23 3.55
C VAL A 4 2.24 -15.55 2.35
N SER A 5 1.10 -16.08 1.92
CA SER A 5 0.23 -15.42 0.95
C SER A 5 -0.38 -14.20 1.63
N TYR A 6 -0.12 -13.01 1.07
CA TYR A 6 -0.79 -11.80 1.50
C TYR A 6 -2.26 -11.92 1.09
N ASP A 7 -3.11 -12.30 2.04
CA ASP A 7 -4.53 -12.44 1.80
C ASP A 7 -5.18 -11.05 1.70
N PHE A 8 -5.27 -10.56 0.46
CA PHE A 8 -5.99 -9.31 0.12
C PHE A 8 -7.46 -9.34 0.57
N LYS A 9 -8.06 -10.51 0.84
CA LYS A 9 -9.44 -10.64 1.36
C LYS A 9 -9.50 -10.48 2.88
N ARG A 10 -8.46 -10.87 3.63
CA ARG A 10 -8.47 -10.84 5.12
C ARG A 10 -7.99 -9.53 5.74
N GLN A 11 -7.35 -8.61 4.99
CA GLN A 11 -6.88 -7.31 5.50
C GLN A 11 -6.12 -7.37 6.85
N LYS A 12 -5.51 -8.50 7.20
CA LYS A 12 -4.42 -8.48 8.17
C LYS A 12 -3.20 -8.04 7.38
N ALA A 13 -3.09 -6.72 7.22
CA ALA A 13 -1.78 -6.14 7.17
C ALA A 13 -1.00 -6.77 8.34
N GLY A 14 0.25 -7.12 8.10
CA GLY A 14 1.19 -7.36 9.17
C GLY A 14 1.04 -6.35 10.29
N ALA A 15 1.51 -6.70 11.48
CA ALA A 15 1.52 -5.75 12.60
C ALA A 15 2.10 -4.40 12.14
N PRO A 16 1.63 -3.26 12.66
CA PRO A 16 2.19 -1.96 12.30
C PRO A 16 3.72 -1.99 12.33
N GLY A 17 4.37 -1.81 11.16
CA GLY A 17 5.83 -1.93 11.05
C GLY A 17 6.37 -3.26 10.50
N GLU A 18 5.55 -4.15 9.94
CA GLU A 18 6.06 -5.32 9.23
C GLU A 18 6.71 -4.92 7.89
N VAL A 19 8.00 -5.20 7.76
CA VAL A 19 8.77 -5.03 6.51
C VAL A 19 8.52 -6.22 5.60
N LEU A 20 8.20 -5.93 4.35
CA LEU A 20 8.14 -6.87 3.25
C LEU A 20 9.47 -6.80 2.48
N ASP A 21 10.02 -7.95 2.11
CA ASP A 21 11.38 -8.12 1.57
C ASP A 21 11.41 -8.53 0.09
N ARG A 22 10.36 -8.19 -0.67
CA ARG A 22 10.22 -8.55 -2.09
C ARG A 22 10.40 -7.33 -2.98
N ILE A 23 10.85 -7.56 -4.21
CA ILE A 23 11.00 -6.47 -5.19
C ILE A 23 9.67 -6.18 -5.90
N THR A 24 8.88 -7.23 -6.15
CA THR A 24 7.66 -7.19 -6.96
C THR A 24 6.45 -7.62 -6.14
N TYR A 25 5.36 -6.87 -6.26
CA TYR A 25 4.11 -7.12 -5.55
C TYR A 25 2.90 -7.12 -6.50
N PRO A 26 1.80 -7.81 -6.15
CA PRO A 26 0.54 -7.62 -6.85
C PRO A 26 0.11 -6.15 -6.79
N CYS A 27 -0.32 -5.60 -7.92
CA CYS A 27 -0.79 -4.23 -7.99
C CYS A 27 -2.03 -4.05 -7.12
N GLY A 28 -1.92 -3.24 -6.07
CA GLY A 28 -3.02 -2.99 -5.15
C GLY A 28 -4.26 -2.43 -5.86
N PHE A 29 -4.10 -1.57 -6.85
CA PHE A 29 -5.21 -0.91 -7.54
C PHE A 29 -6.06 -1.89 -8.34
N CYS A 30 -5.47 -2.72 -9.21
CA CYS A 30 -6.20 -3.72 -10.00
C CYS A 30 -6.31 -5.09 -9.34
N LYS A 31 -5.74 -5.29 -8.14
CA LYS A 31 -5.74 -6.58 -7.43
C LYS A 31 -5.08 -7.72 -8.21
N GLY A 32 -4.06 -7.41 -9.00
CA GLY A 32 -3.37 -8.43 -9.80
C GLY A 32 -3.97 -8.70 -11.18
N THR A 33 -5.16 -8.16 -11.50
CA THR A 33 -5.85 -8.52 -12.75
C THR A 33 -5.25 -7.87 -14.00
N GLY A 34 -4.46 -6.80 -13.83
CA GLY A 34 -4.02 -5.96 -14.94
C GLY A 34 -5.11 -5.04 -15.52
N ILE A 35 -6.34 -5.06 -14.97
CA ILE A 35 -7.49 -4.28 -15.46
C ILE A 35 -7.98 -3.34 -14.34
N PRO A 36 -8.20 -2.04 -14.59
CA PRO A 36 -8.58 -1.10 -13.54
C PRO A 36 -9.99 -1.42 -12.98
N PRO A 37 -10.25 -1.23 -11.67
CA PRO A 37 -11.51 -1.66 -11.03
C PRO A 37 -12.77 -1.03 -11.61
N SER A 38 -12.66 0.18 -12.15
CA SER A 38 -13.76 0.96 -12.69
C SER A 38 -14.16 0.56 -14.12
N LYS A 39 -13.44 -0.37 -14.76
CA LYS A 39 -13.69 -0.80 -16.13
C LYS A 39 -13.65 -2.32 -16.26
N LYS A 40 -14.35 -2.85 -17.26
CA LYS A 40 -14.29 -4.27 -17.63
C LYS A 40 -13.12 -4.60 -18.57
N THR A 41 -12.56 -3.59 -19.24
CA THR A 41 -11.51 -3.73 -20.26
C THR A 41 -10.49 -2.60 -20.16
N GLY A 42 -9.33 -2.78 -20.80
CA GLY A 42 -8.23 -1.81 -20.86
C GLY A 42 -7.15 -2.05 -19.80
N ALA A 43 -5.91 -1.69 -20.15
CA ALA A 43 -4.76 -1.89 -19.27
C ALA A 43 -4.82 -0.98 -18.03
N CYS A 44 -4.51 -1.54 -16.87
CA CYS A 44 -4.40 -0.79 -15.62
C CYS A 44 -3.23 0.19 -15.71
N LEU A 45 -3.51 1.48 -15.53
CA LEU A 45 -2.51 2.55 -15.64
C LEU A 45 -1.41 2.49 -14.59
N VAL A 46 -1.63 1.81 -13.46
CA VAL A 46 -0.65 1.69 -12.37
C VAL A 46 0.42 0.65 -12.69
N CYS A 47 0.03 -0.49 -13.26
CA CYS A 47 0.93 -1.60 -13.58
C CYS A 47 1.12 -1.83 -15.09
N ALA A 48 0.60 -0.93 -15.92
CA ALA A 48 0.58 -1.05 -17.38
C ALA A 48 0.04 -2.41 -17.87
N GLY A 49 -1.00 -2.94 -17.21
CA GLY A 49 -1.59 -4.23 -17.57
C GLY A 49 -0.89 -5.48 -17.00
N LYS A 50 0.29 -5.36 -16.39
CA LYS A 50 1.08 -6.51 -15.89
C LYS A 50 0.46 -7.24 -14.70
N GLY A 51 -0.46 -6.60 -13.98
CA GLY A 51 -0.99 -7.11 -12.71
C GLY A 51 -0.04 -6.94 -11.51
N THR A 52 1.25 -6.70 -11.74
CA THR A 52 2.26 -6.52 -10.68
C THR A 52 2.95 -5.15 -10.75
N VAL A 53 3.59 -4.74 -9.66
CA VAL A 53 4.36 -3.49 -9.55
C VAL A 53 5.69 -3.76 -8.86
N ASP A 54 6.74 -3.10 -9.37
CA ASP A 54 8.05 -3.10 -8.73
C ASP A 54 8.15 -1.91 -7.77
N VAL A 55 8.70 -2.20 -6.59
CA VAL A 55 8.72 -1.27 -5.44
C VAL A 55 10.11 -1.19 -4.82
N GLY A 56 10.95 -2.21 -4.99
CA GLY A 56 12.28 -2.27 -4.39
C GLY A 56 12.32 -3.22 -3.19
N PRO A 57 13.52 -3.53 -2.67
CA PRO A 57 13.75 -4.70 -1.81
C PRO A 57 13.12 -4.62 -0.43
N LEU A 58 12.80 -3.42 0.06
CA LEU A 58 12.13 -3.23 1.35
C LEU A 58 10.88 -2.38 1.12
N ALA A 59 9.73 -2.89 1.53
CA ALA A 59 8.47 -2.19 1.42
C ALA A 59 7.61 -2.43 2.65
N VAL A 60 6.61 -1.57 2.85
CA VAL A 60 5.55 -1.77 3.84
C VAL A 60 4.20 -1.66 3.16
N VAL A 61 3.19 -2.27 3.76
CA VAL A 61 1.80 -2.06 3.35
C VAL A 61 1.44 -0.59 3.56
N CYS A 62 0.83 0.05 2.55
CA CYS A 62 0.37 1.42 2.68
C CYS A 62 -0.73 1.50 3.75
N ALA A 63 -0.41 2.04 4.93
CA ALA A 63 -1.37 2.12 6.04
C ALA A 63 -2.59 2.98 5.69
N TYR A 64 -2.41 4.07 4.94
CA TYR A 64 -3.49 4.97 4.55
C TYR A 64 -4.65 4.27 3.81
N CYS A 65 -4.32 3.44 2.82
CA CYS A 65 -5.29 2.67 2.05
C CYS A 65 -5.40 1.19 2.46
N ARG A 66 -4.61 0.76 3.44
CA ARG A 66 -4.54 -0.63 3.92
C ARG A 66 -4.27 -1.65 2.80
N GLY A 67 -3.33 -1.35 1.92
CA GLY A 67 -3.03 -2.21 0.77
C GLY A 67 -4.04 -2.12 -0.37
N ALA A 68 -5.11 -1.34 -0.24
CA ALA A 68 -6.16 -1.29 -1.25
C ALA A 68 -5.68 -0.71 -2.59
N GLY A 69 -4.66 0.13 -2.61
CA GLY A 69 -4.21 0.82 -3.82
C GLY A 69 -5.20 1.87 -4.35
N THR A 70 -6.44 1.92 -3.87
CA THR A 70 -7.45 2.91 -4.26
C THR A 70 -7.53 4.06 -3.27
N SER A 71 -7.98 5.23 -3.71
CA SER A 71 -8.34 6.33 -2.82
C SER A 71 -9.51 5.90 -1.92
N ILE A 72 -9.45 6.35 -0.66
CA ILE A 72 -10.49 6.06 0.33
C ILE A 72 -11.74 6.95 0.13
N LEU A 73 -11.58 8.07 -0.58
CA LEU A 73 -12.66 9.00 -0.90
C LEU A 73 -13.37 8.62 -2.21
N ASN A 74 -12.62 8.09 -3.19
CA ASN A 74 -13.16 7.61 -4.45
C ASN A 74 -12.37 6.38 -4.92
N ARG A 75 -13.01 5.20 -4.90
CA ARG A 75 -12.33 3.94 -5.20
C ARG A 75 -11.94 3.78 -6.67
N SER A 76 -12.45 4.61 -7.57
CA SER A 76 -12.05 4.64 -8.98
C SER A 76 -10.71 5.35 -9.19
N LEU A 77 -10.20 6.08 -8.19
CA LEU A 77 -8.91 6.76 -8.23
C LEU A 77 -7.85 5.96 -7.48
N SER A 78 -6.60 6.07 -7.92
CA SER A 78 -5.47 5.51 -7.18
C SER A 78 -5.28 6.20 -5.83
N CYS A 79 -4.80 5.47 -4.84
CA CYS A 79 -4.41 6.02 -3.55
C CYS A 79 -3.30 7.07 -3.73
N ALA A 80 -3.47 8.26 -3.16
CA ALA A 80 -2.49 9.34 -3.28
C ALA A 80 -1.13 9.02 -2.60
N VAL A 81 -1.12 8.14 -1.59
CA VAL A 81 0.10 7.78 -0.84
C VAL A 81 0.94 6.76 -1.59
N CYS A 82 0.36 5.61 -1.95
CA CYS A 82 1.09 4.52 -2.63
C CYS A 82 0.94 4.55 -4.17
N ARG A 83 0.26 5.56 -4.72
CA ARG A 83 0.04 5.74 -6.16
C ARG A 83 -0.53 4.51 -6.86
N GLY A 84 -1.45 3.81 -6.20
CA GLY A 84 -2.05 2.59 -6.76
C GLY A 84 -1.37 1.29 -6.36
N LYS A 85 -0.11 1.30 -5.91
CA LYS A 85 0.67 0.09 -5.71
C LYS A 85 0.16 -0.79 -4.56
N GLY A 86 -0.44 -0.20 -3.54
CA GLY A 86 -0.88 -0.88 -2.32
C GLY A 86 0.22 -1.01 -1.26
N VAL A 87 1.48 -0.98 -1.68
CA VAL A 87 2.67 -0.96 -0.81
C VAL A 87 3.49 0.30 -1.07
N VAL A 88 4.37 0.66 -0.14
CA VAL A 88 5.28 1.81 -0.23
C VAL A 88 6.69 1.32 0.05
N GLN A 89 7.65 1.70 -0.80
CA GLN A 89 9.07 1.42 -0.58
C GLN A 89 9.55 2.14 0.69
N VAL A 90 10.38 1.46 1.48
CA VAL A 90 11.06 2.05 2.64
C VAL A 90 12.57 1.91 2.46
N THR A 91 13.32 2.89 2.92
CA THR A 91 14.79 2.93 2.74
C THR A 91 15.56 2.81 4.05
N GLY A 92 14.91 2.99 5.20
CA GLY A 92 15.52 2.81 6.52
C GLY A 92 15.65 1.33 6.90
N ARG A 93 16.78 0.97 7.53
CA ARG A 93 16.97 -0.38 8.10
C ARG A 93 16.16 -0.57 9.38
N THR A 94 15.82 0.53 10.05
CA THR A 94 15.01 0.55 11.26
C THR A 94 13.71 1.28 10.98
N ILE A 95 12.59 0.59 11.19
CA ILE A 95 11.26 1.19 11.09
C ILE A 95 10.51 1.04 12.40
N SER A 96 9.74 2.06 12.75
CA SER A 96 8.85 2.01 13.91
C SER A 96 7.49 2.60 13.56
N ALA A 97 6.44 2.14 14.25
CA ALA A 97 5.11 2.70 14.06
C ALA A 97 5.13 4.21 14.31
N CYS A 98 4.50 4.97 13.42
CA CYS A 98 4.42 6.42 13.56
C CYS A 98 3.62 6.78 14.82
N ALA A 99 4.25 7.45 15.79
CA ALA A 99 3.63 7.80 17.06
C ALA A 99 2.36 8.66 16.89
N ALA A 100 2.37 9.60 15.93
CA ALA A 100 1.26 10.52 15.70
C ALA A 100 -0.04 9.83 15.23
N CYS A 101 0.07 8.76 14.44
CA CYS A 101 -1.11 8.01 13.96
C CYS A 101 -1.18 6.58 14.50
N ARG A 102 -0.27 6.19 15.40
CA ARG A 102 -0.14 4.85 15.96
C ARG A 102 -0.16 3.75 14.90
N GLY A 103 0.53 3.97 13.77
CA GLY A 103 0.53 3.03 12.65
C GLY A 103 -0.63 3.14 11.66
N GLY A 104 -1.67 3.91 11.96
CA GLY A 104 -2.91 3.95 11.15
C GLY A 104 -2.82 4.73 9.84
N GLY A 105 -1.74 5.48 9.61
CA GLY A 105 -1.51 6.24 8.38
C GLY A 105 -2.49 7.40 8.14
N ARG A 106 -3.31 7.79 9.13
CA ARG A 106 -4.31 8.84 9.00
C ARG A 106 -4.20 9.86 10.13
N SER A 107 -4.56 11.11 9.83
CA SER A 107 -4.86 12.09 10.88
C SER A 107 -6.27 11.83 11.41
N GLY A 108 -6.43 11.77 12.74
CA GLY A 108 -7.66 11.36 13.40
C GLY A 108 -8.89 12.19 13.04
N ALA A 109 -8.73 13.49 12.76
CA ALA A 109 -9.83 14.41 12.54
C ALA A 109 -10.35 14.46 11.08
N THR A 110 -9.49 14.23 10.07
CA THR A 110 -9.80 14.64 8.69
C THR A 110 -9.80 13.52 7.65
N ARG A 111 -9.58 12.25 8.04
CA ARG A 111 -9.35 11.11 7.11
C ARG A 111 -8.25 11.36 6.08
N LEU A 112 -7.48 12.43 6.22
CA LEU A 112 -6.33 12.74 5.39
C LEU A 112 -5.14 11.85 5.79
N PRO A 113 -4.15 11.68 4.90
CA PRO A 113 -2.89 11.05 5.27
C PRO A 113 -2.30 11.69 6.52
N CYS A 114 -1.78 10.88 7.45
CA CYS A 114 -1.02 11.41 8.58
C CYS A 114 0.17 12.22 8.05
N THR A 115 0.29 13.48 8.43
CA THR A 115 1.34 14.37 7.92
C THR A 115 2.74 13.96 8.39
N ALA A 116 2.86 13.42 9.62
CA ALA A 116 4.14 13.00 10.20
C ALA A 116 4.79 11.82 9.44
N CYS A 117 4.02 10.81 9.04
CA CYS A 117 4.52 9.67 8.26
C CYS A 117 4.04 9.67 6.81
N ARG A 118 3.44 10.78 6.34
CA ARG A 118 2.85 10.93 5.00
C ARG A 118 1.86 9.82 4.62
N GLY A 119 1.18 9.26 5.62
CA GLY A 119 0.23 8.16 5.51
C GLY A 119 0.81 6.76 5.33
N ILE A 120 2.14 6.61 5.41
CA ILE A 120 2.81 5.31 5.34
C ILE A 120 2.51 4.47 6.58
N GLY A 121 2.38 5.11 7.75
CA GLY A 121 2.11 4.47 9.04
C GLY A 121 3.38 4.17 9.85
N VAL A 122 4.57 4.30 9.26
CA VAL A 122 5.85 4.10 9.94
C VAL A 122 6.76 5.31 9.75
N ASN A 123 7.69 5.50 10.68
CA ASN A 123 8.84 6.38 10.54
C ASN A 123 10.08 5.52 10.25
N MET A 124 10.98 6.04 9.43
CA MET A 124 12.24 5.40 9.06
C MET A 124 13.36 6.14 9.78
N HIS A 125 14.31 5.39 10.35
CA HIS A 125 15.51 5.91 11.01
C HIS A 125 16.76 5.39 10.32
#